data_AF-A0A9D1TNY4-F1
#
_entry.id   AF-A0A9D1TNY4-F1
#
_cell.length_a   1.000
_cell.length_b   1.000
_cell.length_c   1.000
_cell.angle_alpha   90.00
_cell.angle_beta   90.00
_cell.angle_gamma   90.00
#
_symmetry.space_group_name_H-M   'P 1'
#
loop_
_entity.id
_entity.type
_entity.pdbx_description
1 polymer ?
#
loop_
_entity_poly.entity_id
_entity_poly.type
_entity_poly.pdbx_seq_one_letter_code
_entity_poly.pdbx_strand_id
1 'polypeptide(L)'
;MSLMDHLRELRTRILYSLAAVFVAFLACWAVVEPVFNVLTKPLLDVLPAGSTAMYTTLPEAFFTRMYIAFIVGLFAASPFIFYQIWSFISPGLYEEEKHFILPIAFISALFFIAGGLFCYYIVFKYAFAFFVS
;
A
#
# COMPACT_ATOMS: atom_id res chain seq x y z
N MET A 1 -32.82 -0.92 -2.51
CA MET A 1 -32.06 -1.88 -1.68
C MET A 1 -32.40 -1.58 -0.23
N SER A 2 -32.63 -2.57 0.63
CA SER A 2 -32.82 -2.28 2.06
C SER A 2 -31.47 -1.89 2.69
N LEU A 3 -31.47 -1.10 3.77
CA LEU A 3 -30.25 -0.75 4.52
C LEU A 3 -29.48 -2.02 4.96
N MET A 4 -30.21 -3.09 5.25
CA MET A 4 -29.66 -4.40 5.61
C MET A 4 -28.89 -5.06 4.47
N ASP A 5 -29.37 -4.93 3.23
CA ASP A 5 -28.69 -5.47 2.06
C ASP A 5 -27.40 -4.72 1.77
N HIS A 6 -27.41 -3.39 1.93
CA HIS A 6 -26.22 -2.56 1.72
C HIS A 6 -25.12 -2.83 2.77
N LEU A 7 -25.49 -3.05 4.04
CA LEU A 7 -24.53 -3.46 5.07
C LEU A 7 -23.97 -4.88 4.82
N ARG A 8 -24.79 -5.80 4.31
CA ARG A 8 -24.33 -7.15 3.92
C ARG A 8 -23.35 -7.09 2.75
N GLU A 9 -23.60 -6.20 1.81
CA GLU A 9 -22.70 -5.91 0.71
C GLU A 9 -21.36 -5.39 1.24
N LEU A 10 -21.36 -4.35 2.09
CA LEU A 10 -20.15 -3.81 2.72
C LEU A 10 -19.29 -4.90 3.37
N ARG A 11 -19.89 -5.78 4.18
CA ARG A 11 -19.17 -6.88 4.83
C ARG A 11 -18.48 -7.79 3.82
N THR A 12 -19.20 -8.19 2.78
CA THR A 12 -18.69 -9.10 1.75
C THR A 12 -17.52 -8.48 0.99
N ARG A 13 -17.66 -7.20 0.67
CA ARG A 13 -16.64 -6.38 0.01
C ARG A 13 -15.37 -6.24 0.86
N ILE A 14 -15.52 -5.97 2.16
CA ILE A 14 -14.39 -5.92 3.10
C ILE A 14 -13.66 -7.26 3.16
N LEU A 15 -14.39 -8.39 3.19
CA LEU A 15 -13.78 -9.72 3.20
C LEU A 15 -12.98 -9.99 1.92
N TYR A 16 -13.48 -9.59 0.74
CA TYR A 16 -12.73 -9.71 -0.50
C TYR A 16 -11.49 -8.82 -0.54
N SER A 17 -11.59 -7.56 -0.09
CA SER A 17 -10.42 -6.67 0.01
C SER A 17 -9.38 -7.24 0.97
N LEU A 18 -9.80 -7.77 2.12
CA LEU A 18 -8.90 -8.39 3.09
C LEU A 18 -8.22 -9.63 2.52
N ALA A 19 -8.96 -10.48 1.80
CA ALA A 19 -8.40 -11.64 1.12
C ALA A 19 -7.39 -11.23 0.04
N ALA A 20 -7.70 -10.21 -0.76
CA ALA A 20 -6.79 -9.67 -1.77
C ALA A 20 -5.49 -9.12 -1.15
N VAL A 21 -5.59 -8.36 -0.05
CA VAL A 21 -4.43 -7.88 0.70
C VAL A 21 -3.62 -9.05 1.27
N PHE A 22 -4.27 -10.08 1.79
CA PHE A 22 -3.58 -11.24 2.33
C PHE A 22 -2.82 -12.02 1.25
N VAL A 23 -3.43 -12.24 0.08
CA VAL A 23 -2.76 -12.88 -1.06
C VAL A 23 -1.59 -12.02 -1.56
N ALA A 24 -1.79 -10.71 -1.70
CA ALA A 24 -0.73 -9.79 -2.11
C ALA A 24 0.41 -9.73 -1.09
N PHE A 25 0.10 -9.76 0.21
CA PHE A 25 1.09 -9.84 1.29
C PHE A 25 1.95 -11.10 1.17
N LEU A 26 1.34 -12.27 0.97
CA LEU A 26 2.08 -13.52 0.78
C LEU A 26 2.95 -13.49 -0.47
N ALA A 27 2.46 -12.90 -1.56
CA ALA A 27 3.25 -12.72 -2.79
C ALA A 27 4.43 -11.75 -2.57
N CYS A 28 4.20 -10.63 -1.88
CA CYS A 28 5.24 -9.64 -1.57
C CYS A 28 6.25 -10.14 -0.54
N TRP A 29 5.86 -11.04 0.36
CA TRP A 29 6.77 -11.67 1.31
C TRP A 29 7.91 -12.41 0.61
N ALA A 30 7.62 -13.09 -0.52
CA ALA A 30 8.65 -13.78 -1.31
C ALA A 30 9.70 -12.84 -1.93
N VAL A 31 9.38 -11.55 -2.06
CA VAL A 31 10.26 -10.51 -2.65
C VAL A 31 10.59 -9.40 -1.66
N VAL A 32 10.52 -9.67 -0.35
CA VAL A 32 10.72 -8.64 0.68
C VAL A 32 12.15 -8.10 0.72
N GLU A 33 13.16 -8.94 0.46
CA GLU A 33 14.58 -8.55 0.49
C GLU A 33 14.96 -7.49 -0.55
N PRO A 34 14.64 -7.64 -1.86
CA PRO A 34 14.93 -6.58 -2.82
C PRO A 34 14.16 -5.30 -2.50
N VAL A 35 12.93 -5.40 -1.99
CA VAL A 35 12.15 -4.22 -1.62
C VAL A 35 12.74 -3.51 -0.39
N PHE A 36 13.20 -4.26 0.61
CA PHE A 36 13.91 -3.72 1.76
C PHE A 36 15.14 -2.92 1.32
N ASN A 37 15.98 -3.49 0.45
CA ASN A 37 17.19 -2.83 -0.04
C ASN A 37 16.89 -1.50 -0.76
N VAL A 38 15.81 -1.46 -1.54
CA VAL A 38 15.35 -0.22 -2.18
C VAL A 38 14.91 0.78 -1.12
N LEU A 39 14.04 0.39 -0.18
CA LEU A 39 13.52 1.29 0.85
C LEU A 39 14.61 1.88 1.75
N THR A 40 15.67 1.13 2.05
CA THR A 40 16.77 1.59 2.91
C THR A 40 17.80 2.45 2.17
N LYS A 41 17.86 2.41 0.83
CA LYS A 41 18.85 3.14 0.05
C LYS A 41 18.89 4.66 0.33
N PRO A 42 17.77 5.41 0.32
CA PRO A 42 17.80 6.85 0.58
C PRO A 42 18.24 7.20 2.01
N LEU A 43 18.08 6.27 2.96
CA LEU A 43 18.57 6.44 4.33
C LEU A 43 20.10 6.28 4.37
N LEU A 44 20.61 5.22 3.73
CA LEU A 44 22.06 4.93 3.67
C LEU A 44 22.85 6.03 2.95
N ASP A 45 22.27 6.67 1.94
CA ASP A 45 22.92 7.75 1.19
C ASP A 45 23.11 9.05 2.02
N VAL A 46 22.35 9.23 3.12
CA VAL A 46 22.40 10.41 3.99
C VAL A 46 23.23 10.16 5.26
N LEU A 47 23.49 8.89 5.60
CA LEU A 47 24.29 8.50 6.76
C LEU A 47 25.80 8.74 6.52
N PRO A 48 26.58 9.16 7.54
CA PRO A 48 28.02 9.33 7.42
C PRO A 48 28.72 7.99 7.14
N ALA A 49 29.81 8.03 6.35
CA ALA A 49 30.57 6.87 5.93
C ALA A 49 31.03 6.04 7.14
N GLY A 50 30.50 4.82 7.28
CA GLY A 50 30.77 3.91 8.41
C GLY A 50 29.54 3.52 9.24
N SER A 51 28.38 4.14 9.00
CA SER A 51 27.13 3.79 9.67
C SER A 51 26.43 2.64 8.95
N THR A 52 26.29 1.49 9.60
CA THR A 52 25.49 0.37 9.09
C THR A 52 24.14 0.34 9.77
N ALA A 53 23.06 0.10 9.02
CA ALA A 53 21.77 -0.22 9.60
C ALA A 53 21.88 -1.53 10.40
N MET A 54 21.91 -1.44 11.74
CA MET A 54 21.96 -2.60 12.63
C MET A 54 20.56 -2.85 13.19
N TYR A 55 20.10 -4.10 13.12
CA TYR A 55 18.95 -4.53 13.90
C TYR A 55 19.36 -4.56 15.37
N THR A 56 18.59 -3.90 16.23
CA THR A 56 18.89 -3.81 17.66
C THR A 56 18.47 -5.07 18.41
N THR A 57 17.47 -5.78 17.89
CA THR A 57 16.98 -7.03 18.50
C THR A 57 16.72 -8.12 17.45
N LEU A 58 16.85 -9.39 17.85
CA LEU A 58 16.61 -10.55 16.98
C LEU A 58 15.20 -10.59 16.35
N PRO A 59 14.09 -10.31 17.07
CA PRO A 59 12.75 -10.32 16.48
C PRO A 59 12.49 -9.12 15.55
N GLU A 60 13.22 -8.01 15.71
CA GLU A 60 13.02 -6.80 14.91
C GLU A 60 13.14 -7.08 13.42
N ALA A 61 14.15 -7.85 13.00
CA ALA A 61 14.36 -8.20 11.59
C ALA A 61 13.14 -8.93 10.98
N PHE A 62 12.49 -9.81 11.75
CA PHE A 62 11.28 -10.50 11.31
C PHE A 62 10.10 -9.53 11.18
N PHE A 63 9.85 -8.72 12.20
CA PHE A 63 8.75 -7.76 12.18
C PHE A 63 8.93 -6.69 11.10
N THR A 64 10.14 -6.18 10.88
CA THR A 64 10.43 -5.22 9.80
C THR A 64 10.10 -5.80 8.43
N ARG A 65 10.54 -7.04 8.14
CA ARG A 65 10.21 -7.73 6.89
C ARG A 65 8.69 -7.90 6.74
N MET A 66 8.01 -8.28 7.81
CA MET A 66 6.54 -8.41 7.83
C MET A 66 5.83 -7.11 7.53
N TYR A 67 6.24 -6.01 8.17
CA TYR A 67 5.66 -4.70 7.91
C TYR A 67 5.89 -4.26 6.46
N ILE A 68 7.09 -4.44 5.93
CA ILE A 68 7.40 -4.06 4.55
C ILE A 68 6.58 -4.89 3.56
N ALA A 69 6.55 -6.21 3.71
CA ALA A 69 5.75 -7.08 2.85
C ALA A 69 4.26 -6.72 2.92
N PHE A 70 3.74 -6.36 4.10
CA PHE A 70 2.35 -5.97 4.28
C PHE A 70 2.04 -4.64 3.59
N ILE A 71 2.87 -3.61 3.79
CA ILE A 71 2.67 -2.30 3.17
C ILE A 71 2.79 -2.42 1.65
N VAL A 72 3.82 -3.08 1.14
CA VAL A 72 4.02 -3.25 -0.31
C VAL A 72 2.92 -4.10 -0.92
N GLY A 73 2.47 -5.14 -0.22
CA GLY A 73 1.30 -5.94 -0.59
C GLY A 73 0.02 -5.11 -0.65
N LEU A 74 -0.16 -4.15 0.27
CA LEU A 74 -1.29 -3.21 0.23
C LEU A 74 -1.23 -2.30 -1.01
N PHE A 75 -0.04 -1.80 -1.37
CA PHE A 75 0.16 -1.03 -2.61
C PHE A 75 -0.17 -1.88 -3.85
N ALA A 76 0.26 -3.14 -3.87
CA ALA A 76 -0.04 -4.07 -4.96
C ALA A 76 -1.55 -4.44 -5.03
N ALA A 77 -2.21 -4.58 -3.88
CA ALA A 77 -3.64 -4.85 -3.79
C ALA A 77 -4.52 -3.60 -4.05
N SER A 78 -3.93 -2.41 -4.09
CA SER A 78 -4.65 -1.14 -4.21
C SER A 78 -5.64 -1.07 -5.38
N PRO A 79 -5.38 -1.58 -6.60
CA PRO A 79 -6.36 -1.55 -7.70
C PRO A 79 -7.63 -2.31 -7.37
N PHE A 80 -7.50 -3.46 -6.71
CA PHE A 80 -8.62 -4.28 -6.30
C PHE A 80 -9.41 -3.63 -5.14
N ILE A 81 -8.69 -3.04 -4.17
CA ILE A 81 -9.31 -2.33 -3.05
C ILE A 81 -10.14 -1.15 -3.56
N PHE A 82 -9.57 -0.32 -4.43
CA PHE A 82 -10.30 0.83 -5.00
C PHE A 82 -11.49 0.37 -5.83
N TYR A 83 -11.35 -0.68 -6.64
CA TYR A 83 -12.49 -1.25 -7.36
C TYR A 83 -13.62 -1.64 -6.40
N GLN A 84 -13.27 -2.31 -5.30
CA GLN A 84 -14.24 -2.76 -4.32
C GLN A 84 -14.93 -1.60 -3.59
N ILE A 85 -14.18 -0.53 -3.28
CA ILE A 85 -14.68 0.72 -2.68
C ILE A 85 -15.64 1.43 -3.65
N TRP A 86 -15.21 1.69 -4.88
CA TRP A 86 -16.04 2.42 -5.86
C TRP A 86 -17.29 1.66 -6.24
N SER A 87 -17.18 0.35 -6.36
CA SER A 87 -18.35 -0.49 -6.62
C SER A 87 -19.32 -0.52 -5.42
N PHE A 88 -18.86 -0.26 -4.17
CA PHE A 88 -19.75 -0.13 -3.00
C PHE A 88 -20.53 1.19 -3.03
N ILE A 89 -19.92 2.23 -3.59
CA ILE A 89 -20.51 3.56 -3.76
C ILE A 89 -21.46 3.59 -4.98
N SER A 90 -21.22 2.75 -5.98
CA SER A 90 -22.04 2.58 -7.20
C SER A 90 -23.56 2.62 -7.03
N PRO A 91 -24.20 1.99 -6.03
CA PRO A 91 -25.64 2.08 -5.84
C PRO A 91 -26.16 3.51 -5.61
N GLY A 92 -25.31 4.46 -5.24
CA GLY A 92 -25.63 5.89 -5.14
C GLY A 92 -25.34 6.70 -6.41
N LEU A 93 -24.75 6.11 -7.46
CA LEU A 93 -24.44 6.77 -8.73
C LEU A 93 -25.54 6.55 -9.78
N TYR A 94 -25.68 7.50 -10.71
CA TYR A 94 -26.59 7.35 -11.84
C TYR A 94 -26.18 6.15 -12.72
N GLU A 95 -27.14 5.47 -13.35
CA GLU A 95 -26.88 4.30 -14.23
C GLU A 95 -25.83 4.61 -15.30
N GLU A 96 -25.83 5.83 -15.84
CA GLU A 96 -24.86 6.29 -16.82
C GLU A 96 -23.45 6.48 -16.23
N GLU A 97 -23.29 6.73 -14.94
CA GLU A 97 -21.99 6.95 -14.30
C GLU A 97 -21.29 5.65 -13.89
N LYS A 98 -22.04 4.54 -13.82
CA LYS A 98 -21.51 3.24 -13.37
C LYS A 98 -20.38 2.71 -14.28
N HIS A 99 -20.37 3.05 -15.56
CA HIS A 99 -19.29 2.65 -16.46
C HIS A 99 -17.94 3.31 -16.13
N PHE A 100 -17.93 4.45 -15.43
CA PHE A 100 -16.71 5.14 -15.02
C PHE A 100 -16.06 4.53 -13.76
N ILE A 101 -16.70 3.59 -13.09
CA ILE A 101 -16.17 2.97 -11.87
C ILE A 101 -14.80 2.32 -12.11
N LEU A 102 -14.67 1.58 -13.22
CA LEU A 102 -13.45 0.86 -13.55
C LEU A 102 -12.27 1.80 -13.89
N PRO A 103 -12.43 2.81 -14.77
CA PRO A 103 -11.35 3.78 -15.00
C PRO A 103 -11.06 4.63 -13.76
N ILE A 104 -12.05 5.03 -12.96
CA ILE A 104 -11.82 5.79 -11.72
C ILE A 104 -11.02 4.96 -10.70
N ALA A 105 -11.38 3.69 -10.52
CA ALA A 105 -10.65 2.79 -9.62
C ALA A 105 -9.19 2.61 -10.06
N PHE A 106 -8.95 2.44 -11.36
CA PHE A 106 -7.61 2.32 -11.90
C PHE A 106 -6.79 3.61 -11.74
N ILE A 107 -7.39 4.77 -12.03
CA ILE A 107 -6.75 6.08 -11.82
C ILE A 107 -6.45 6.28 -10.34
N SER A 108 -7.37 5.95 -9.44
CA SER A 108 -7.15 6.03 -7.99
C SER A 108 -5.96 5.19 -7.55
N ALA A 109 -5.84 3.97 -8.07
CA ALA A 109 -4.70 3.09 -7.80
C ALA A 109 -3.39 3.65 -8.36
N LEU A 110 -3.42 4.20 -9.58
CA LEU A 110 -2.26 4.85 -10.19
C LEU A 110 -1.78 6.04 -9.35
N PHE A 111 -2.70 6.89 -8.91
CA PHE A 111 -2.39 8.04 -8.05
C PHE A 111 -1.88 7.60 -6.68
N PHE A 112 -2.40 6.50 -6.12
CA PHE A 112 -1.90 5.93 -4.88
C PHE A 112 -0.44 5.46 -5.00
N ILE A 113 -0.12 4.73 -6.07
CA ILE A 113 1.26 4.31 -6.36
C ILE A 113 2.15 5.53 -6.62
N ALA A 114 1.68 6.50 -7.41
CA ALA A 114 2.40 7.74 -7.68
C ALA A 114 2.69 8.54 -6.39
N GLY A 115 1.74 8.60 -5.45
CA GLY A 115 1.94 9.18 -4.13
C GLY A 115 3.01 8.44 -3.32
N GLY A 116 3.02 7.11 -3.37
CA GLY A 116 4.08 6.30 -2.76
C GLY A 116 5.47 6.61 -3.34
N LEU A 117 5.57 6.70 -4.67
CA LEU A 117 6.80 7.08 -5.36
C LEU A 117 7.24 8.50 -5.01
N PHE A 118 6.30 9.45 -4.93
CA PHE A 118 6.56 10.83 -4.51
C PHE A 118 7.15 10.87 -3.10
N CYS A 119 6.56 10.12 -2.15
CA CYS A 119 7.10 10.02 -0.79
C CYS A 119 8.53 9.48 -0.77
N TYR A 120 8.80 8.42 -1.53
CA TYR A 120 10.12 7.79 -1.57
C TYR A 120 11.19 8.68 -2.20
N TYR A 121 10.91 9.30 -3.35
CA TYR A 121 11.92 10.07 -4.09
C TYR A 121 12.12 11.50 -3.59
N ILE A 122 11.06 12.13 -3.08
CA ILE A 122 11.09 13.53 -2.67
C ILE A 122 11.06 13.63 -1.15
N VAL A 123 10.00 13.15 -0.50
CA VAL A 123 9.79 13.40 0.94
C VAL A 123 10.91 12.79 1.79
N PHE A 124 11.30 11.53 1.54
CA PHE A 124 12.34 10.86 2.33
C PHE A 124 13.69 11.55 2.24
N LYS A 125 14.07 12.07 1.07
CA LYS A 125 15.33 12.81 0.90
C LYS A 125 15.37 14.04 1.82
N TYR A 126 14.29 14.83 1.86
CA TYR A 126 14.22 16.02 2.70
C TYR A 126 14.06 15.67 4.18
N ALA A 127 13.24 14.67 4.50
CA ALA A 127 13.02 14.22 5.87
C ALA A 127 14.31 13.70 6.51
N PHE A 128 15.03 12.79 5.85
CA PHE A 128 16.28 12.26 6.39
C PHE A 128 17.37 13.32 6.47
N ALA A 129 17.48 14.22 5.49
CA ALA A 129 18.41 15.35 5.58
C ALA A 129 18.12 16.26 6.79
N PHE A 130 16.84 16.53 7.08
CA PHE A 130 16.43 17.32 8.24
C PHE A 130 16.69 16.60 9.58
N PHE A 131 16.50 15.29 9.66
CA PHE A 131 16.75 14.54 10.91
C PHE A 131 18.22 14.27 11.19
N VAL A 132 19.09 14.32 10.17
CA VAL A 132 20.54 14.08 10.30
C VAL A 132 21.32 15.39 10.52
N SER A 133 20.76 16.55 10.13
CA SER A 133 21.33 17.88 10.42
C SER A 133 21.16 18.31 11.87
#